data_AF-A0A1H4GDJ5-F1
#
_entry.id   AF-A0A1H4GDJ5-F1
#
_cell.length_a   1.000
_cell.length_b   1.000
_cell.length_c   1.000
_cell.angle_alpha   90.00
_cell.angle_beta   90.00
_cell.angle_gamma   90.00
#
_symmetry.space_group_name_H-M   'P 1'
#
loop_
_entity.id
_entity.type
_entity.pdbx_description
1 polymer ?
#
loop_
_entity_poly.entity_id
_entity_poly.type
_entity_poly.pdbx_seq_one_letter_code
_entity_poly.pdbx_strand_id
1 'polypeptide(L)'
;MASIKKRILILSNGRQIKLEGHSICISNTLEIGEGFTRSILRYEEAPKDAGGTGSVANPNHLTADELMEISDYMIGLWMQLKDKIRSHGVNSADIFKRNP
;
A
#
# COMPACT_ATOMS: atom_id res chain seq x y z
N MET A 1 9.82 -12.04 3.70
CA MET A 1 8.75 -11.02 3.63
C MET A 1 8.67 -10.51 2.20
N ALA A 2 7.49 -10.09 1.71
CA ALA A 2 7.41 -9.46 0.40
C ALA A 2 8.19 -8.12 0.39
N SER A 3 8.75 -7.75 -0.75
CA SER A 3 9.47 -6.48 -0.92
C SER A 3 9.23 -5.87 -2.30
N ILE A 4 9.34 -4.55 -2.42
CA ILE A 4 9.27 -3.85 -3.70
C ILE A 4 10.65 -3.27 -4.00
N LYS A 5 11.24 -3.66 -5.14
CA LYS A 5 12.52 -3.12 -5.63
C LYS A 5 12.38 -2.77 -7.11
N LYS A 6 12.67 -1.52 -7.49
CA LYS A 6 12.58 -1.05 -8.88
C LYS A 6 11.24 -1.42 -9.57
N ARG A 7 10.11 -1.20 -8.87
CA ARG A 7 8.76 -1.57 -9.32
C ARG A 7 8.56 -3.07 -9.58
N ILE A 8 9.29 -3.92 -8.87
CA ILE A 8 9.08 -5.38 -8.88
C ILE A 8 8.68 -5.78 -7.48
N LEU A 9 7.47 -6.33 -7.34
CA LEU A 9 7.02 -7.01 -6.14
C LEU A 9 7.65 -8.41 -6.12
N ILE A 10 8.51 -8.64 -5.13
CA ILE A 10 9.19 -9.90 -4.90
C ILE A 10 8.53 -10.58 -3.70
N LEU A 11 7.90 -11.73 -3.93
CA LEU A 11 7.26 -12.53 -2.90
C LEU A 11 8.28 -13.44 -2.21
N SER A 12 7.95 -13.93 -1.00
CA SER A 12 8.85 -14.79 -0.22
C SER A 12 9.18 -16.13 -0.87
N ASN A 13 8.36 -16.58 -1.83
CA ASN A 13 8.61 -17.79 -2.63
C ASN A 13 9.45 -17.51 -3.88
N GLY A 14 10.02 -16.32 -4.04
CA GLY A 14 10.83 -15.93 -5.19
C GLY A 14 10.02 -15.46 -6.41
N ARG A 15 8.67 -15.55 -6.39
CA ARG A 15 7.84 -15.02 -7.48
C ARG A 15 8.03 -13.51 -7.59
N GLN A 16 8.24 -13.05 -8.81
CA GLN A 16 8.39 -11.64 -9.15
C GLN A 16 7.20 -11.18 -9.98
N ILE A 17 6.62 -10.04 -9.62
CA ILE A 17 5.50 -9.41 -10.31
C ILE A 17 5.93 -7.98 -10.64
N LYS A 18 5.97 -7.64 -11.93
CA LYS A 18 6.24 -6.28 -12.40
C LYS A 18 5.03 -5.40 -12.07
N LEU A 19 5.30 -4.23 -11.51
CA LEU A 19 4.33 -3.19 -11.20
C LEU A 19 4.47 -2.06 -12.23
N GLU A 20 3.34 -1.49 -12.63
CA GLU A 20 3.30 -0.30 -13.48
C GLU A 20 3.36 1.00 -12.64
N GLY A 21 2.77 0.99 -11.45
CA GLY A 21 2.76 2.07 -10.47
C GLY A 21 3.91 2.03 -9.45
N HIS A 22 3.86 2.97 -8.50
CA HIS A 22 4.85 3.10 -7.42
C HIS A 22 4.37 2.59 -6.06
N SER A 23 3.07 2.31 -5.92
CA SER A 23 2.44 1.88 -4.68
C SER A 23 1.42 0.78 -4.97
N ILE A 24 1.22 -0.08 -3.99
CA ILE A 24 0.16 -1.10 -3.99
C ILE A 24 -0.83 -0.69 -2.89
N CYS A 25 -2.11 -0.75 -3.20
CA CYS A 25 -3.19 -0.50 -2.24
C CYS A 25 -4.14 -1.70 -2.17
N ILE A 26 -4.83 -1.81 -1.04
CA ILE A 26 -6.04 -2.62 -0.90
C ILE A 26 -7.22 -1.66 -0.75
N SER A 27 -8.26 -1.87 -1.54
CA SER A 27 -9.53 -1.16 -1.36
C SER A 27 -10.33 -1.72 -0.18
N ASN A 28 -11.35 -1.00 0.28
CA ASN A 28 -12.29 -1.52 1.29
C ASN A 28 -13.12 -2.72 0.79
N THR A 29 -13.09 -3.00 -0.52
CA THR A 29 -13.65 -4.20 -1.16
C THR A 29 -12.65 -5.34 -1.26
N LEU A 30 -11.45 -5.19 -0.68
CA LEU A 30 -10.35 -6.15 -0.67
C LEU A 30 -9.72 -6.43 -2.05
N GLU A 31 -9.93 -5.53 -3.00
CA GLU A 31 -9.25 -5.57 -4.29
C GLU A 31 -7.83 -5.02 -4.14
N ILE A 32 -6.86 -5.66 -4.80
CA ILE A 32 -5.48 -5.19 -4.83
C ILE A 32 -5.28 -4.40 -6.11
N GLY A 33 -4.86 -3.14 -5.98
CA GLY A 33 -4.61 -2.24 -7.10
C GLY A 33 -3.24 -1.57 -7.04
N GLU A 34 -2.90 -0.92 -8.14
CA GLU A 34 -1.76 -0.01 -8.23
C GLU A 34 -2.24 1.44 -8.09
N GLY A 35 -1.49 2.26 -7.36
CA GLY A 35 -1.82 3.68 -7.19
C GLY A 35 -1.38 4.53 -8.40
N PHE A 36 -2.31 5.28 -8.99
CA PHE A 36 -2.08 6.25 -10.08
C PHE A 36 -2.32 7.72 -9.68
N THR A 37 -2.37 8.03 -8.39
CA THR A 37 -2.61 9.40 -7.88
C THR A 37 -1.42 9.92 -7.06
N ARG A 38 -1.43 11.22 -6.75
CA ARG A 38 -0.43 11.81 -5.85
C ARG A 38 -0.57 11.24 -4.44
N SER A 39 0.55 10.85 -3.84
CA SER A 39 0.59 10.40 -2.44
C SER A 39 0.08 11.48 -1.48
N ILE A 40 -0.73 11.04 -0.51
CA ILE A 40 -1.31 11.89 0.56
C ILE A 40 -0.28 12.34 1.60
N LEU A 41 0.84 11.62 1.70
CA LEU A 41 2.04 11.95 2.46
C LEU A 41 3.24 11.46 1.65
N ARG A 42 4.24 12.32 1.39
CA ARG A 42 5.42 11.94 0.60
C ARG A 42 6.68 12.68 1.04
N TYR A 43 7.83 12.12 0.69
CA TYR A 43 9.11 12.81 0.72
C TYR A 43 9.34 13.55 -0.61
N GLU A 44 9.90 14.75 -0.53
CA GLU A 44 10.36 15.53 -1.66
C GLU A 44 11.87 15.71 -1.56
N GLU A 45 12.60 15.16 -2.53
CA GLU A 45 14.05 15.32 -2.61
C GLU A 45 14.40 16.79 -2.80
N ALA A 46 15.38 17.28 -2.04
CA ALA A 46 15.95 18.59 -2.28
C ALA A 46 16.71 18.60 -3.62
N PRO A 47 16.77 19.76 -4.32
CA PRO A 47 17.58 19.89 -5.51
C PRO A 47 19.03 19.48 -5.26
N LYS A 48 19.61 18.69 -6.16
CA LYS A 48 20.96 18.10 -5.99
C LYS A 48 22.06 19.14 -5.76
N ASP A 49 21.87 20.36 -6.25
CA ASP A 49 22.85 21.44 -6.17
C ASP A 49 22.68 22.33 -4.92
N ALA A 50 21.62 22.11 -4.13
CA ALA A 50 21.28 22.98 -3.00
C ALA A 50 21.88 22.54 -1.66
N GLY A 51 22.56 21.39 -1.58
CA GLY A 51 23.13 20.85 -0.33
C GLY A 51 22.12 20.63 0.81
N GLY A 52 20.82 20.75 0.52
CA GLY A 52 19.74 20.71 1.50
C GLY A 52 19.24 19.29 1.77
N THR A 53 18.65 19.10 2.95
CA THR A 53 17.88 17.90 3.27
C THR A 53 16.50 18.00 2.62
N GLY A 54 15.96 16.91 2.07
CA GLY A 54 14.61 16.93 1.50
C GLY A 54 13.53 17.21 2.55
N SER A 55 12.31 17.43 2.09
CA SER A 55 11.17 17.83 2.91
C SER A 55 10.04 16.79 2.89
N VAL A 56 9.08 16.91 3.79
CA VAL A 56 7.86 16.11 3.80
C VAL A 56 6.72 16.96 3.24
N ALA A 57 6.02 16.45 2.23
CA ALA A 57 4.80 17.05 1.73
C ALA A 57 3.58 16.34 2.32
N ASN A 58 2.79 17.10 3.09
CA ASN A 58 1.51 16.72 3.67
C ASN A 58 0.42 17.69 3.16
N PRO A 59 -0.04 17.54 1.90
CA PRO A 59 -0.92 18.51 1.24
C PRO A 59 -2.30 18.67 1.90
N ASN A 60 -2.74 17.68 2.68
CA ASN A 60 -4.04 17.70 3.37
C ASN A 60 -3.91 18.12 4.85
N HIS A 61 -2.71 18.48 5.31
CA HIS A 61 -2.44 18.88 6.70
C HIS A 61 -2.89 17.84 7.75
N LEU A 62 -2.79 16.56 7.42
CA LEU A 62 -3.15 15.47 8.33
C LEU A 62 -2.29 15.50 9.59
N THR A 63 -2.92 15.29 10.73
CA THR A 63 -2.28 15.13 12.03
C THR A 63 -1.61 13.76 12.16
N ALA A 64 -0.78 13.60 13.19
CA ALA A 64 -0.16 12.32 13.49
C ALA A 64 -1.21 11.24 13.79
N ASP A 65 -2.23 11.57 14.58
CA ASP A 65 -3.29 10.63 14.95
C ASP A 65 -4.10 10.17 13.74
N GLU A 66 -4.45 11.08 12.82
CA GLU A 66 -5.15 10.72 11.57
C GLU A 66 -4.29 9.83 10.67
N LEU A 67 -2.98 10.10 10.59
CA LEU A 67 -2.06 9.25 9.82
C LEU A 67 -1.92 7.85 10.46
N MET A 68 -1.92 7.77 11.79
CA MET A 68 -1.92 6.50 12.52
C MET A 68 -3.24 5.74 12.32
N GLU A 69 -4.38 6.41 12.41
CA GLU A 69 -5.70 5.82 12.17
C GLU A 69 -5.83 5.27 10.73
N ILE A 70 -5.39 6.04 9.72
CA ILE A 70 -5.32 5.57 8.34
C ILE A 70 -4.42 4.33 8.23
N SER A 71 -3.28 4.33 8.91
CA SER A 71 -2.36 3.19 8.91
C SER A 71 -2.99 1.95 9.53
N ASP A 72 -3.64 2.09 10.69
CA ASP A 72 -4.34 1.00 11.39
C ASP A 72 -5.49 0.45 10.56
N TYR A 73 -6.27 1.33 9.92
CA TYR A 73 -7.33 0.92 9.00
C TYR A 73 -6.78 0.08 7.84
N MET A 74 -5.70 0.56 7.19
CA MET A 74 -5.06 -0.18 6.10
C MET A 74 -4.52 -1.52 6.59
N ILE A 75 -3.83 -1.58 7.73
CA ILE A 75 -3.37 -2.81 8.37
C ILE A 75 -4.54 -3.79 8.59
N GLY A 76 -5.67 -3.29 9.08
CA GLY A 76 -6.90 -4.06 9.27
C GLY A 76 -7.38 -4.70 7.96
N LEU A 77 -7.39 -3.95 6.85
CA LEU A 77 -7.75 -4.50 5.53
C LEU A 77 -6.77 -5.59 5.06
N TRP A 78 -5.47 -5.41 5.27
CA TRP A 78 -4.46 -6.43 4.96
C TRP A 78 -4.68 -7.71 5.76
N MET A 79 -5.00 -7.58 7.06
CA MET A 79 -5.30 -8.73 7.91
C MET A 79 -6.56 -9.47 7.46
N GLN A 80 -7.63 -8.73 7.16
CA GLN A 80 -8.88 -9.32 6.64
C GLN A 80 -8.67 -10.05 5.31
N LEU A 81 -7.94 -9.47 4.36
CA LEU A 81 -7.62 -10.14 3.10
C LEU A 81 -6.87 -11.45 3.36
N LYS A 82 -5.84 -11.42 4.21
CA LYS A 82 -5.06 -12.63 4.55
C LYS A 82 -5.96 -13.73 5.11
N ASP A 83 -6.84 -13.38 6.04
CA ASP A 83 -7.70 -14.36 6.69
C ASP A 83 -8.72 -14.96 5.71
N LYS A 84 -9.30 -14.14 4.82
CA LYS A 84 -10.19 -14.65 3.78
C LYS A 84 -9.49 -15.52 2.74
N ILE A 85 -8.28 -15.16 2.31
CA ILE A 85 -7.48 -16.01 1.41
C ILE A 85 -7.16 -17.35 2.08
N ARG A 86 -6.84 -17.36 3.37
CA ARG A 86 -6.59 -18.59 4.13
C ARG A 86 -7.84 -19.48 4.20
N SER A 87 -9.01 -18.89 4.41
CA SER A 87 -10.27 -19.61 4.54
C SER A 87 -10.83 -20.14 3.21
N HIS A 88 -10.69 -19.39 2.12
CA HIS A 88 -11.38 -19.68 0.85
C HIS A 88 -10.45 -20.04 -0.32
N GLY A 89 -9.14 -19.79 -0.19
CA GLY A 89 -8.18 -19.95 -1.28
C GLY A 89 -8.23 -18.81 -2.30
N VAL A 90 -7.11 -18.59 -3.00
CA VAL A 90 -6.88 -17.41 -3.88
C VAL A 90 -7.81 -17.31 -5.11
N ASN A 91 -8.49 -18.40 -5.48
CA ASN A 91 -9.37 -18.45 -6.66
C ASN A 91 -10.86 -18.33 -6.31
N SER A 92 -11.21 -18.11 -5.03
CA SER A 92 -12.61 -17.98 -4.61
C SER A 92 -13.08 -16.52 -4.60
N ALA A 93 -14.26 -16.27 -5.19
CA ALA A 93 -14.93 -14.97 -5.11
C ALA A 93 -15.37 -14.61 -3.68
N ASP A 94 -15.44 -15.59 -2.76
CA ASP A 94 -15.82 -15.36 -1.36
C ASP A 94 -14.83 -14.47 -0.62
N ILE A 95 -13.60 -14.31 -1.12
CA ILE A 95 -12.62 -13.35 -0.60
C ILE A 95 -13.22 -11.93 -0.54
N PHE A 96 -14.06 -11.56 -1.51
CA PHE A 96 -14.58 -10.20 -1.64
C PHE A 96 -15.96 -10.01 -1.00
N LYS A 97 -16.60 -11.09 -0.52
CA LYS A 97 -17.90 -10.98 0.16
C LYS A 97 -17.73 -10.23 1.47
N ARG A 98 -18.59 -9.25 1.74
CA ARG A 98 -18.64 -8.59 3.05
C ARG A 98 -19.18 -9.59 4.07
N ASN A 99 -18.54 -9.67 5.23
CA ASN A 99 -19.18 -10.34 6.36
C ASN A 99 -20.44 -9.52 6.72
N PRO A 100 -21.57 -10.17 7.05
CA PRO A 100 -22.76 -9.49 7.52
C PRO A 100 -22.47 -8.57 8.72
#